data_AF-A0AAD7NB20-F1
#
_entry.id   AF-A0AAD7NB20-F1
#
_cell.length_a   1.000
_cell.length_b   1.000
_cell.length_c   1.000
_cell.angle_alpha   90.00
_cell.angle_beta   90.00
_cell.angle_gamma   90.00
#
_symmetry.space_group_name_H-M   'P 1'
#
loop_
_entity.id
_entity.type
_entity.pdbx_description
1 polymer ?
#
loop_
_entity_poly.entity_id
_entity_poly.type
_entity_poly.pdbx_seq_one_letter_code
_entity_poly.pdbx_strand_id
1 'polypeptide(L)'
;MNNSTALVAVGALGDLTRQQCSGALICGSQSNAAPGRMLNHAYSSLGHAIESKANRSAHALGLGPMSIAEHIDAFFDAGEQRMVKLEELQMNWSPWLEKRCSKLVEYSLPQETARTQVQAFRSIVTIITRYPVTRTLLLKSKHLGRKRTNEETIAALWARSDDSHPREWSFYCNLAATCLAETDISGILANIPCRSLGSIQTESGALSVIERLLVALECGVVLTVSGALVVKYLAGILEMPTFWLGGELACITIFKKLLGRLILLMKDLGIDSEESLLGDTIFDNEGIDSLACSILTGVLGWSTVDPKSQTWFRDLAEVVHLIRRPQAETLLTRSWDLATGPDFLSLIPDTEPSTLVILTLAWDQRS
;
A
#
# COMPACT_ATOMS: atom_id res chain seq x y z
N MET A 1 -24.64 45.40 -10.73
CA MET A 1 -23.73 46.05 -11.70
C MET A 1 -22.47 45.20 -11.82
N ASN A 2 -22.15 44.79 -13.06
CA ASN A 2 -21.00 44.01 -13.59
C ASN A 2 -20.66 42.70 -12.86
N ASN A 3 -21.01 41.48 -13.31
CA ASN A 3 -20.88 40.78 -14.61
C ASN A 3 -19.46 40.64 -15.20
N SER A 4 -19.10 39.37 -15.45
CA SER A 4 -18.22 38.83 -16.50
C SER A 4 -16.70 38.72 -16.27
N THR A 5 -16.21 37.49 -16.03
CA THR A 5 -15.10 36.77 -16.72
C THR A 5 -14.84 35.46 -15.95
N ALA A 6 -14.55 34.29 -16.52
CA ALA A 6 -13.97 33.97 -17.82
C ALA A 6 -14.50 32.63 -18.36
N LEU A 7 -14.76 32.65 -19.67
CA LEU A 7 -15.12 31.55 -20.54
C LEU A 7 -14.05 31.54 -21.64
N VAL A 8 -13.00 30.72 -21.51
CA VAL A 8 -12.01 30.49 -22.58
C VAL A 8 -11.41 29.09 -22.42
N ALA A 9 -11.86 28.15 -23.26
CA ALA A 9 -11.06 27.00 -23.72
C ALA A 9 -11.80 26.28 -24.87
N VAL A 10 -12.06 27.01 -25.96
CA VAL A 10 -12.36 26.40 -27.27
C VAL A 10 -11.39 27.04 -28.25
N GLY A 11 -10.33 26.31 -28.63
CA GLY A 11 -9.33 26.80 -29.57
C GLY A 11 -7.98 26.12 -29.43
N ALA A 12 -7.91 24.84 -29.80
CA ALA A 12 -6.65 24.16 -30.15
C ALA A 12 -6.96 22.83 -30.86
N LEU A 13 -7.52 22.91 -32.06
CA LEU A 13 -7.67 21.80 -33.00
C LEU A 13 -7.16 22.30 -34.35
N GLY A 14 -5.84 22.36 -34.46
CA GLY A 14 -5.14 22.90 -35.61
C GLY A 14 -3.65 22.87 -35.31
N ASP A 15 -3.08 21.67 -35.43
CA ASP A 15 -1.68 21.42 -35.83
C ASP A 15 -1.36 19.93 -35.59
N LEU A 16 -1.85 19.12 -36.51
CA LEU A 16 -1.35 17.76 -36.74
C LEU A 16 -0.62 17.79 -38.07
N THR A 17 0.71 17.86 -38.05
CA THR A 17 1.55 17.21 -39.08
C THR A 17 3.01 17.18 -38.65
N ARG A 18 3.66 16.05 -38.97
CA ARG A 18 5.09 15.72 -38.89
C ARG A 18 5.64 15.35 -37.51
N GLN A 19 5.66 14.04 -37.24
CA GLN A 19 6.92 13.42 -36.84
C GLN A 19 7.04 12.01 -37.43
N GLN A 20 8.22 11.74 -37.98
CA GLN A 20 8.59 10.62 -38.82
C GLN A 20 8.67 9.30 -38.03
N CYS A 21 8.01 8.25 -38.53
CA CYS A 21 8.35 6.87 -38.19
C CYS A 21 9.39 6.35 -39.20
N SER A 22 10.57 6.03 -38.70
CA SER A 22 11.57 5.24 -39.44
C SER A 22 11.11 3.79 -39.57
N GLY A 23 11.44 3.20 -40.71
CA GLY A 23 10.85 1.96 -41.22
C GLY A 23 11.31 0.67 -40.56
N ALA A 24 10.38 -0.27 -40.53
CA ALA A 24 10.63 -1.71 -40.50
C ALA A 24 9.65 -2.35 -41.50
N LEU A 25 10.20 -2.83 -42.62
CA LEU A 25 9.50 -3.65 -43.61
C LEU A 25 9.21 -5.02 -42.99
N ILE A 26 7.94 -5.34 -42.76
CA ILE A 26 7.48 -6.71 -42.53
C ILE A 26 6.47 -7.08 -43.61
N CYS A 27 6.81 -8.17 -44.30
CA CYS A 27 6.10 -8.74 -45.43
C CYS A 27 4.84 -9.49 -44.96
N GLY A 28 3.68 -9.05 -45.44
CA GLY A 28 2.68 -9.92 -46.07
C GLY A 28 2.00 -11.04 -45.25
N SER A 29 0.96 -10.68 -44.51
CA SER A 29 -0.33 -11.39 -44.61
C SER A 29 -1.47 -10.39 -44.43
N GLN A 30 -2.00 -9.86 -45.54
CA GLN A 30 -3.17 -8.98 -45.54
C GLN A 30 -4.43 -9.79 -45.20
N SER A 31 -4.66 -9.97 -43.91
CA SER A 31 -6.00 -10.22 -43.40
C SER A 31 -6.82 -8.96 -43.64
N ASN A 32 -7.78 -9.03 -44.57
CA ASN A 32 -8.79 -7.98 -44.78
C ASN A 32 -9.63 -7.85 -43.51
N ALA A 33 -9.11 -7.13 -42.52
CA ALA A 33 -9.84 -6.78 -41.31
C ALA A 33 -11.06 -5.96 -41.75
N ALA A 34 -12.25 -6.50 -41.51
CA ALA A 34 -13.50 -5.85 -41.86
C ALA A 34 -13.49 -4.38 -41.38
N PRO A 35 -13.92 -3.41 -42.20
CA PRO A 35 -13.86 -1.96 -41.89
C PRO A 35 -14.42 -1.58 -40.51
N GLY A 36 -15.40 -2.34 -40.01
CA GLY A 36 -15.97 -2.17 -38.68
C GLY A 36 -14.98 -2.39 -37.53
N ARG A 37 -13.99 -3.28 -37.66
CA ARG A 37 -12.97 -3.50 -36.62
C ARG A 37 -11.98 -2.34 -36.54
N MET A 38 -11.60 -1.77 -37.69
CA MET A 38 -10.70 -0.61 -37.72
C MET A 38 -11.36 0.65 -37.12
N LEU A 39 -12.64 0.88 -37.41
CA LEU A 39 -13.40 1.96 -36.79
C LEU A 39 -13.52 1.76 -35.28
N ASN A 40 -13.83 0.55 -34.81
CA ASN A 40 -13.92 0.26 -33.38
C ASN A 40 -12.59 0.54 -32.65
N HIS A 41 -11.44 0.15 -33.25
CA HIS A 41 -10.12 0.47 -32.71
C HIS A 41 -9.81 1.97 -32.71
N ALA A 42 -10.21 2.71 -33.75
CA ALA A 42 -10.01 4.15 -33.79
C ALA A 42 -10.85 4.88 -32.73
N TYR A 43 -12.11 4.46 -32.54
CA TYR A 43 -12.99 5.02 -31.51
C TYR A 43 -12.53 4.69 -30.09
N SER A 44 -12.10 3.45 -29.82
CA SER A 44 -11.57 3.09 -28.50
C SER A 44 -10.27 3.82 -28.19
N SER A 45 -9.38 3.95 -29.17
CA SER A 45 -8.11 4.70 -29.02
C SER A 45 -8.36 6.18 -28.73
N LEU A 46 -9.33 6.80 -29.42
CA LEU A 46 -9.72 8.18 -29.17
C LEU A 46 -10.36 8.34 -27.79
N GLY A 47 -11.23 7.42 -27.39
CA GLY A 47 -11.83 7.38 -26.06
C GLY A 47 -10.79 7.35 -24.95
N HIS A 48 -9.81 6.44 -25.05
CA HIS A 48 -8.71 6.34 -24.08
C HIS A 48 -7.84 7.59 -24.03
N ALA A 49 -7.60 8.25 -25.17
CA ALA A 49 -6.82 9.49 -25.20
C ALA A 49 -7.53 10.65 -24.47
N ILE A 50 -8.85 10.78 -24.66
CA ILE A 50 -9.66 11.80 -23.99
C ILE A 50 -9.76 11.50 -22.49
N GLU A 51 -10.05 10.25 -22.12
CA GLU A 51 -10.11 9.75 -20.75
C GLU A 51 -8.79 10.00 -20.01
N SER A 52 -7.66 9.70 -20.65
CA SER A 52 -6.32 9.95 -20.10
C SER A 52 -6.04 11.43 -19.85
N LYS A 53 -6.51 12.34 -20.73
CA LYS A 53 -6.37 13.78 -20.52
C LYS A 53 -7.27 14.29 -19.41
N ALA A 54 -8.53 13.86 -19.37
CA ALA A 54 -9.48 14.24 -18.33
C ALA A 54 -9.02 13.76 -16.95
N ASN A 55 -8.56 12.51 -16.83
CA ASN A 55 -7.98 11.99 -15.59
C ASN A 55 -6.73 12.78 -15.18
N ARG A 56 -5.83 13.12 -16.12
CA ARG A 56 -4.67 13.98 -15.82
C ARG A 56 -5.07 15.36 -15.31
N SER A 57 -6.08 15.99 -15.90
CA SER A 57 -6.60 17.28 -15.43
C SER A 57 -7.28 17.16 -14.06
N ALA A 58 -8.06 16.10 -13.81
CA ALA A 58 -8.67 15.85 -12.51
C ALA A 58 -7.63 15.60 -11.41
N HIS A 59 -6.54 14.87 -11.74
CA HIS A 59 -5.39 14.72 -10.86
C HIS A 59 -4.69 16.05 -10.59
N ALA A 60 -4.46 16.87 -11.63
CA ALA A 60 -3.85 18.19 -11.48
C ALA A 60 -4.69 19.16 -10.62
N LEU A 61 -6.00 18.93 -10.53
CA LEU A 61 -6.91 19.68 -9.67
C LEU A 61 -7.07 19.08 -8.26
N GLY A 62 -6.33 18.02 -7.92
CA GLY A 62 -6.43 17.36 -6.61
C GLY A 62 -7.77 16.66 -6.38
N LEU A 63 -8.42 16.19 -7.46
CA LEU A 63 -9.74 15.58 -7.41
C LEU A 63 -9.71 14.05 -7.48
N GLY A 64 -8.57 13.41 -7.76
CA GLY A 64 -8.49 11.95 -7.87
C GLY A 64 -8.50 11.19 -6.53
N PRO A 65 -8.66 9.86 -6.54
CA PRO A 65 -8.70 9.02 -5.32
C PRO A 65 -7.45 9.18 -4.46
N MET A 66 -6.26 9.18 -5.08
CA MET A 66 -4.98 9.38 -4.39
C MET A 66 -4.91 10.73 -3.69
N SER A 67 -5.34 11.81 -4.34
CA SER A 67 -5.32 13.14 -3.71
C SER A 67 -6.32 13.22 -2.54
N ILE A 68 -7.44 12.51 -2.60
CA ILE A 68 -8.33 12.39 -1.45
C ILE A 68 -7.65 11.63 -0.31
N ALA A 69 -6.97 10.52 -0.61
CA ALA A 69 -6.22 9.77 0.38
C ALA A 69 -5.11 10.62 1.02
N GLU A 70 -4.35 11.39 0.24
CA GLU A 70 -3.35 12.35 0.72
C GLU A 70 -3.97 13.41 1.64
N HIS A 71 -5.14 13.96 1.29
CA HIS A 71 -5.82 14.90 2.18
C HIS A 71 -6.25 14.24 3.49
N ILE A 72 -6.76 13.01 3.45
CA ILE A 72 -7.11 12.25 4.66
C ILE A 72 -5.84 11.98 5.48
N ASP A 73 -4.75 11.62 4.84
CA ASP A 73 -3.46 11.37 5.49
C ASP A 73 -2.92 12.62 6.18
N ALA A 74 -2.93 13.75 5.47
CA ALA A 74 -2.57 15.06 6.01
C ALA A 74 -3.50 15.51 7.15
N PHE A 75 -4.77 15.08 7.14
CA PHE A 75 -5.65 15.33 8.28
C PHE A 75 -5.16 14.65 9.54
N PHE A 76 -4.53 13.48 9.48
CA PHE A 76 -4.04 12.76 10.66
C PHE A 76 -2.65 13.23 11.14
N ASP A 77 -1.92 14.05 10.39
CA ASP A 77 -0.52 14.38 10.67
C ASP A 77 0.38 13.12 10.84
N ALA A 78 1.62 13.34 11.27
CA ALA A 78 2.62 12.31 11.55
C ALA A 78 2.92 12.18 13.05
N GLY A 79 3.50 11.05 13.45
CA GLY A 79 4.03 10.84 14.81
C GLY A 79 2.95 10.90 15.90
N GLU A 80 3.21 11.67 16.97
CA GLU A 80 2.33 11.76 18.13
C GLU A 80 1.00 12.47 17.84
N GLN A 81 0.98 13.47 16.95
CA GLN A 81 -0.25 14.19 16.60
C GLN A 81 -1.31 13.28 15.98
N ARG A 82 -0.86 12.26 15.23
CA ARG A 82 -1.72 11.19 14.71
C ARG A 82 -2.48 10.47 15.80
N MET A 83 -1.82 10.16 16.91
CA MET A 83 -2.43 9.44 18.03
C MET A 83 -3.53 10.27 18.67
N VAL A 84 -3.26 11.56 18.90
CA VAL A 84 -4.24 12.50 19.48
C VAL A 84 -5.47 12.58 18.59
N LYS A 85 -5.29 12.79 17.28
CA LYS A 85 -6.40 12.90 16.33
C LYS A 85 -7.21 11.61 16.21
N LEU A 86 -6.56 10.45 16.27
CA LEU A 86 -7.24 9.15 16.26
C LEU A 86 -8.10 8.95 17.51
N GLU A 87 -7.63 9.37 18.68
CA GLU A 87 -8.41 9.34 19.93
C GLU A 87 -9.58 10.33 19.90
N GLU A 88 -9.38 11.53 19.36
CA GLU A 88 -10.44 12.53 19.18
C GLU A 88 -11.56 12.03 18.26
N LEU A 89 -11.22 11.33 17.17
CA LEU A 89 -12.21 10.76 16.25
C LEU A 89 -13.06 9.66 16.88
N GLN A 90 -12.53 8.93 17.87
CA GLN A 90 -13.34 7.95 18.60
C GLN A 90 -14.47 8.61 19.39
N MET A 91 -14.28 9.88 19.78
CA MET A 91 -15.28 10.66 20.52
C MET A 91 -16.23 11.42 19.59
N ASN A 92 -15.68 12.08 18.54
CA ASN A 92 -16.46 12.93 17.65
C ASN A 92 -16.02 12.77 16.19
N TRP A 93 -16.93 12.31 15.33
CA TRP A 93 -16.66 12.18 13.91
C TRP A 93 -16.55 13.56 13.23
N SER A 94 -15.47 13.78 12.49
CA SER A 94 -15.31 14.97 11.65
C SER A 94 -16.21 14.89 10.40
N PRO A 95 -17.15 15.83 10.19
CA PRO A 95 -17.98 15.86 8.98
C PRO A 95 -17.16 16.02 7.70
N TRP A 96 -16.02 16.71 7.81
CA TRP A 96 -15.08 16.86 6.71
C TRP A 96 -14.47 15.50 6.31
N LEU A 97 -14.07 14.69 7.29
CA LEU A 97 -13.49 13.37 7.05
C LEU A 97 -14.53 12.41 6.47
N GLU A 98 -15.75 12.42 7.02
CA GLU A 98 -16.87 11.63 6.49
C GLU A 98 -17.16 11.95 5.02
N LYS A 99 -17.13 13.24 4.65
CA LYS A 99 -17.30 13.67 3.25
C LYS A 99 -16.19 13.15 2.34
N ARG A 100 -14.93 13.16 2.81
CA ARG A 100 -13.77 12.65 2.03
C ARG A 100 -13.81 11.13 1.89
N CYS A 101 -14.08 10.39 2.96
CA CYS A 101 -14.27 8.94 2.92
C CYS A 101 -15.42 8.55 1.98
N SER A 102 -16.57 9.25 2.06
CA SER A 102 -17.69 9.02 1.15
C SER A 102 -17.30 9.24 -0.31
N LYS A 103 -16.54 10.31 -0.59
CA LYS A 103 -16.06 10.59 -1.95
C LYS A 103 -15.09 9.54 -2.47
N LEU A 104 -14.25 8.97 -1.59
CA LEU A 104 -13.35 7.88 -1.96
C LEU A 104 -14.13 6.62 -2.37
N VAL A 105 -15.21 6.29 -1.65
CA VAL A 105 -16.13 5.20 -2.02
C VAL A 105 -16.86 5.52 -3.33
N GLU A 106 -17.21 6.77 -3.61
CA GLU A 106 -17.80 7.12 -4.91
C GLU A 106 -16.86 6.76 -6.08
N TYR A 107 -15.54 6.87 -5.89
CA TYR A 107 -14.56 6.52 -6.92
C TYR A 107 -14.40 5.02 -7.16
N SER A 108 -14.91 4.18 -6.27
CA SER A 108 -14.82 2.73 -6.39
C SER A 108 -15.99 2.12 -7.16
N LEU A 109 -16.98 2.94 -7.54
CA LEU A 109 -18.20 2.48 -8.21
C LEU A 109 -18.03 2.32 -9.73
N PRO A 110 -18.90 1.52 -10.40
CA PRO A 110 -18.71 1.14 -11.80
C PRO A 110 -18.78 2.29 -12.82
N GLN A 111 -19.32 3.45 -12.45
CA GLN A 111 -19.33 4.62 -13.35
C GLN A 111 -17.95 5.21 -13.61
N GLU A 112 -16.96 4.90 -12.77
CA GLU A 112 -15.60 5.35 -12.93
C GLU A 112 -14.81 4.47 -13.90
N THR A 113 -13.62 4.92 -14.30
CA THR A 113 -12.70 4.11 -15.11
C THR A 113 -12.12 2.97 -14.27
N ALA A 114 -11.77 1.82 -14.89
CA ALA A 114 -11.15 0.71 -14.17
C ALA A 114 -9.87 1.13 -13.43
N ARG A 115 -9.07 2.02 -14.06
CA ARG A 115 -7.86 2.59 -13.44
C ARG A 115 -8.19 3.43 -12.21
N THR A 116 -9.22 4.28 -12.29
CA THR A 116 -9.69 5.11 -11.16
C THR A 116 -10.18 4.23 -10.01
N GLN A 117 -10.93 3.17 -10.31
CA GLN A 117 -11.40 2.22 -9.31
C GLN A 117 -10.22 1.52 -8.62
N VAL A 118 -9.21 1.05 -9.34
CA VAL A 118 -7.99 0.44 -8.74
C VAL A 118 -7.31 1.42 -7.80
N GLN A 119 -7.14 2.67 -8.20
CA GLN A 119 -6.57 3.71 -7.32
C GLN A 119 -7.44 3.95 -6.08
N ALA A 120 -8.77 3.93 -6.22
CA ALA A 120 -9.70 4.06 -5.11
C ALA A 120 -9.61 2.86 -4.16
N PHE A 121 -9.57 1.63 -4.68
CA PHE A 121 -9.41 0.42 -3.87
C PHE A 121 -8.11 0.46 -3.07
N ARG A 122 -6.97 0.77 -3.71
CA ARG A 122 -5.68 0.95 -3.03
C ARG A 122 -5.77 1.99 -1.92
N SER A 123 -6.34 3.15 -2.25
CA SER A 123 -6.51 4.25 -1.29
C SER A 123 -7.41 3.87 -0.11
N ILE A 124 -8.51 3.13 -0.35
CA ILE A 124 -9.40 2.63 0.70
C ILE A 124 -8.62 1.70 1.64
N VAL A 125 -7.90 0.72 1.08
CA VAL A 125 -7.12 -0.24 1.84
C VAL A 125 -6.04 0.47 2.66
N THR A 126 -5.25 1.36 2.03
CA THR A 126 -4.19 2.12 2.72
C THR A 126 -4.75 2.96 3.86
N ILE A 127 -5.86 3.67 3.64
CA ILE A 127 -6.48 4.50 4.69
C ILE A 127 -7.01 3.63 5.85
N ILE A 128 -7.69 2.52 5.58
CA ILE A 128 -8.19 1.64 6.65
C ILE A 128 -7.04 1.00 7.42
N THR A 129 -6.05 0.45 6.72
CA THR A 129 -4.96 -0.29 7.35
C THR A 129 -4.02 0.61 8.15
N ARG A 130 -3.87 1.88 7.73
CA ARG A 130 -3.14 2.92 8.47
C ARG A 130 -3.96 3.53 9.61
N TYR A 131 -5.28 3.69 9.40
CA TYR A 131 -6.20 4.33 10.34
C TYR A 131 -7.46 3.47 10.56
N PRO A 132 -7.41 2.36 11.31
CA PRO A 132 -8.51 1.38 11.40
C PRO A 132 -9.89 1.97 11.71
N VAL A 133 -9.93 3.07 12.47
CA VAL A 133 -11.15 3.80 12.84
C VAL A 133 -11.92 4.36 11.62
N THR A 134 -11.26 4.68 10.51
CA THR A 134 -11.89 5.26 9.31
C THR A 134 -12.73 4.25 8.55
N ARG A 135 -12.58 2.95 8.80
CA ARG A 135 -13.43 1.89 8.21
C ARG A 135 -14.91 2.19 8.45
N THR A 136 -15.27 2.61 9.66
CA THR A 136 -16.65 2.94 10.01
C THR A 136 -17.20 4.14 9.23
N LEU A 137 -16.34 5.12 8.89
CA LEU A 137 -16.70 6.27 8.07
C LEU A 137 -16.91 5.89 6.60
N LEU A 138 -16.08 5.00 6.07
CA LEU A 138 -16.25 4.48 4.71
C LEU A 138 -17.56 3.70 4.60
N LEU A 139 -17.88 2.84 5.58
CA LEU A 139 -19.13 2.08 5.64
C LEU A 139 -20.38 2.96 5.81
N LYS A 140 -20.25 4.18 6.35
CA LYS A 140 -21.36 5.15 6.43
C LYS A 140 -21.74 5.74 5.06
N SER A 141 -20.91 5.56 4.03
CA SER A 141 -21.23 6.01 2.67
C SER A 141 -22.60 5.50 2.23
N LYS A 142 -23.38 6.38 1.58
CA LYS A 142 -24.72 6.09 1.05
C LYS A 142 -24.76 4.86 0.12
N HIS A 143 -23.62 4.51 -0.48
CA HIS A 143 -23.50 3.41 -1.42
C HIS A 143 -23.26 2.05 -0.78
N LEU A 144 -22.53 1.99 0.35
CA LEU A 144 -22.23 0.74 1.04
C LEU A 144 -23.34 0.35 2.03
N GLY A 145 -24.07 1.36 2.55
CA GLY A 145 -25.20 1.16 3.45
C GLY A 145 -24.78 0.70 4.85
N ARG A 146 -25.59 1.02 5.86
CA ARG A 146 -25.31 0.67 7.28
C ARG A 146 -25.54 -0.80 7.65
N LYS A 147 -26.12 -1.61 6.76
CA LYS A 147 -26.41 -3.03 7.05
C LYS A 147 -25.12 -3.85 6.91
N ARG A 148 -24.99 -4.95 7.67
CA ARG A 148 -23.85 -5.89 7.61
C ARG A 148 -23.57 -6.29 6.15
N THR A 149 -22.68 -5.57 5.50
CA THR A 149 -22.22 -5.83 4.14
C THR A 149 -21.13 -6.89 4.25
N ASN A 150 -21.38 -8.06 3.67
CA ASN A 150 -20.32 -9.06 3.51
C ASN A 150 -19.43 -8.67 2.30
N GLU A 151 -18.29 -9.34 2.20
CA GLU A 151 -17.30 -9.09 1.14
C GLU A 151 -17.93 -9.21 -0.25
N GLU A 152 -18.68 -10.29 -0.50
CA GLU A 152 -19.33 -10.55 -1.78
C GLU A 152 -20.29 -9.42 -2.20
N THR A 153 -21.06 -8.86 -1.26
CA THR A 153 -21.98 -7.75 -1.53
C THR A 153 -21.22 -6.47 -1.89
N ILE A 154 -20.10 -6.20 -1.22
CA ILE A 154 -19.27 -5.03 -1.51
C ILE A 154 -18.59 -5.20 -2.87
N ALA A 155 -18.00 -6.36 -3.15
CA ALA A 155 -17.38 -6.65 -4.43
C ALA A 155 -18.40 -6.59 -5.58
N ALA A 156 -19.61 -7.13 -5.39
CA ALA A 156 -20.68 -7.06 -6.37
C ALA A 156 -21.18 -5.63 -6.64
N LEU A 157 -21.16 -4.75 -5.63
CA LEU A 157 -21.49 -3.33 -5.81
C LEU A 157 -20.47 -2.61 -6.71
N TRP A 158 -19.21 -3.03 -6.67
CA TRP A 158 -18.13 -2.44 -7.46
C TRP A 158 -17.89 -3.16 -8.78
N ALA A 159 -18.51 -4.32 -8.97
CA ALA A 159 -18.42 -5.12 -10.18
C ALA A 159 -18.87 -4.31 -11.40
N ARG A 160 -18.11 -4.44 -12.48
CA ARG A 160 -18.44 -3.85 -13.76
C ARG A 160 -18.95 -4.93 -14.71
N SER A 161 -19.65 -4.51 -15.77
CA SER A 161 -20.24 -5.43 -16.75
C SER A 161 -19.30 -5.81 -17.90
N ASP A 162 -18.08 -5.27 -17.95
CA ASP A 162 -17.09 -5.57 -18.98
C ASP A 162 -16.22 -6.79 -18.60
N ASP A 163 -16.31 -7.90 -19.34
CA ASP A 163 -15.63 -9.17 -19.00
C ASP A 163 -14.09 -9.13 -19.00
N SER A 164 -13.45 -8.03 -19.43
CA SER A 164 -12.00 -7.92 -19.60
C SER A 164 -11.31 -7.07 -18.53
N HIS A 165 -11.46 -7.43 -17.26
CA HIS A 165 -10.75 -6.75 -16.18
C HIS A 165 -9.29 -7.19 -16.09
N PRO A 166 -8.34 -6.27 -15.91
CA PRO A 166 -6.99 -6.63 -15.51
C PRO A 166 -7.03 -7.43 -14.21
N ARG A 167 -6.21 -8.48 -14.07
CA ARG A 167 -6.13 -9.28 -12.82
C ARG A 167 -5.86 -8.41 -11.59
N GLU A 168 -5.11 -7.31 -11.77
CA GLU A 168 -4.86 -6.28 -10.76
C GLU A 168 -6.16 -5.69 -10.20
N TRP A 169 -7.15 -5.44 -11.06
CA TRP A 169 -8.45 -4.92 -10.64
C TRP A 169 -9.16 -5.89 -9.70
N SER A 170 -9.23 -7.18 -10.06
CA SER A 170 -9.87 -8.20 -9.23
C SER A 170 -9.17 -8.35 -7.89
N PHE A 171 -7.84 -8.35 -7.89
CA PHE A 171 -7.04 -8.42 -6.67
C PHE A 171 -7.36 -7.26 -5.72
N TYR A 172 -7.26 -6.01 -6.17
CA TYR A 172 -7.50 -4.86 -5.29
C TYR A 172 -8.98 -4.66 -4.94
N CYS A 173 -9.91 -5.02 -5.83
CA CYS A 173 -11.33 -5.01 -5.52
C CYS A 173 -11.64 -5.96 -4.36
N ASN A 174 -11.15 -7.20 -4.43
CA ASN A 174 -11.31 -8.19 -3.37
C ASN A 174 -10.60 -7.71 -2.09
N LEU A 175 -9.37 -7.21 -2.20
CA LEU A 175 -8.62 -6.67 -1.06
C LEU A 175 -9.38 -5.55 -0.33
N ALA A 176 -9.94 -4.59 -1.07
CA ALA A 176 -10.72 -3.51 -0.50
C ALA A 176 -12.07 -4.00 0.08
N ALA A 177 -12.72 -4.96 -0.57
CA ALA A 177 -13.97 -5.54 -0.11
C ALA A 177 -13.77 -6.33 1.19
N THR A 178 -12.74 -7.19 1.25
CA THR A 178 -12.35 -7.93 2.46
C THR A 178 -12.02 -6.95 3.58
N CYS A 179 -11.23 -5.90 3.31
CA CYS A 179 -10.85 -4.89 4.30
C CYS A 179 -12.07 -4.13 4.89
N LEU A 180 -13.10 -3.86 4.07
CA LEU A 180 -14.33 -3.23 4.53
C LEU A 180 -15.31 -4.19 5.21
N ALA A 181 -15.38 -5.44 4.79
CA ALA A 181 -16.26 -6.47 5.36
C ALA A 181 -15.72 -7.09 6.65
N GLU A 182 -14.39 -7.15 6.75
CA GLU A 182 -13.56 -7.91 7.67
C GLU A 182 -14.16 -8.18 9.07
N THR A 183 -14.25 -9.45 9.44
CA THR A 183 -14.71 -9.89 10.77
C THR A 183 -13.57 -10.37 11.66
N ASP A 184 -12.48 -10.87 11.08
CA ASP A 184 -11.47 -11.63 11.81
C ASP A 184 -10.31 -10.73 12.25
N ILE A 185 -9.58 -10.13 11.31
CA ILE A 185 -8.50 -9.16 11.61
C ILE A 185 -9.09 -7.93 12.30
N SER A 186 -10.24 -7.49 11.85
CA SER A 186 -10.95 -6.42 12.53
C SER A 186 -11.47 -6.82 13.91
N GLY A 187 -11.68 -8.11 14.20
CA GLY A 187 -11.90 -8.58 15.57
C GLY A 187 -10.65 -8.43 16.46
N ILE A 188 -9.45 -8.57 15.87
CA ILE A 188 -8.18 -8.31 16.57
C ILE A 188 -8.07 -6.82 16.93
N LEU A 189 -8.46 -5.94 15.99
CA LEU A 189 -8.31 -4.49 16.11
C LEU A 189 -9.52 -3.78 16.75
N ALA A 190 -10.69 -4.43 16.76
CA ALA A 190 -11.93 -3.84 17.24
C ALA A 190 -11.83 -3.50 18.72
N ASN A 191 -12.29 -2.30 19.07
CA ASN A 191 -12.33 -1.78 20.44
C ASN A 191 -10.96 -1.59 21.09
N ILE A 192 -9.86 -1.70 20.34
CA ILE A 192 -8.53 -1.39 20.86
C ILE A 192 -8.30 0.11 20.71
N PRO A 193 -7.99 0.84 21.80
CA PRO A 193 -7.59 2.23 21.71
C PRO A 193 -6.37 2.37 20.79
N CYS A 194 -6.31 3.42 19.98
CA CYS A 194 -5.22 3.56 19.00
C CYS A 194 -3.85 3.53 19.68
N ARG A 195 -3.71 4.16 20.86
CA ARG A 195 -2.50 4.11 21.70
C ARG A 195 -2.04 2.71 22.08
N SER A 196 -2.96 1.75 22.13
CA SER A 196 -2.69 0.36 22.51
C SER A 196 -2.36 -0.54 21.32
N LEU A 197 -2.53 -0.07 20.07
CA LEU A 197 -2.26 -0.88 18.88
C LEU A 197 -0.78 -1.24 18.73
N GLY A 198 0.12 -0.32 19.05
CA GLY A 198 1.57 -0.55 19.06
C GLY A 198 2.09 -1.14 20.37
N SER A 199 1.27 -1.20 21.43
CA SER A 199 1.74 -1.66 22.74
C SER A 199 2.07 -3.15 22.71
N ILE A 200 3.31 -3.45 23.10
CA ILE A 200 3.80 -4.82 23.28
C ILE A 200 3.42 -5.36 24.66
N GLN A 201 3.26 -4.48 25.66
CA GLN A 201 2.91 -4.89 27.01
C GLN A 201 1.40 -5.17 27.09
N THR A 202 1.06 -6.37 27.55
CA THR A 202 -0.31 -6.75 27.89
C THR A 202 -0.38 -7.07 29.38
N GLU A 203 -1.30 -6.43 30.09
CA GLU A 203 -1.46 -6.60 31.54
C GLU A 203 -1.93 -8.01 31.93
N SER A 204 -2.47 -8.78 30.98
CA SER A 204 -3.14 -10.06 31.20
C SER A 204 -2.39 -11.29 30.69
N GLY A 205 -1.16 -11.13 30.19
CA GLY A 205 -0.42 -12.21 29.53
C GLY A 205 -1.03 -12.65 28.19
N ALA A 206 -2.03 -11.91 27.68
CA ALA A 206 -2.59 -12.11 26.35
C ALA A 206 -1.61 -11.67 25.26
N LEU A 207 -1.73 -12.19 24.05
CA LEU A 207 -0.93 -11.73 22.92
C LEU A 207 -1.24 -10.26 22.57
N SER A 208 -0.19 -9.48 22.33
CA SER A 208 -0.32 -8.11 21.80
C SER A 208 -1.02 -8.12 20.43
N VAL A 209 -1.46 -6.95 19.96
CA VAL A 209 -2.06 -6.81 18.61
C VAL A 209 -1.08 -7.30 17.54
N ILE A 210 0.18 -6.89 17.65
CA ILE A 210 1.23 -7.24 16.70
C ILE A 210 1.49 -8.74 16.71
N GLU A 211 1.54 -9.38 17.88
CA GLU A 211 1.69 -10.83 17.96
C GLU A 211 0.50 -11.58 17.38
N ARG A 212 -0.73 -11.12 17.64
CA ARG A 212 -1.93 -11.73 17.03
C ARG A 212 -1.94 -11.60 15.51
N LEU A 213 -1.52 -10.45 15.00
CA LEU A 213 -1.34 -10.23 13.56
C LEU A 213 -0.23 -11.10 12.98
N LEU A 214 0.91 -11.20 13.66
CA LEU A 214 2.00 -12.10 13.26
C LEU A 214 1.49 -13.55 13.18
N VAL A 215 0.82 -14.05 14.22
CA VAL A 215 0.22 -15.40 14.23
C VAL A 215 -0.75 -15.58 13.06
N ALA A 216 -1.61 -14.59 12.78
CA ALA A 216 -2.50 -14.63 11.63
C ALA A 216 -1.74 -14.72 10.29
N LEU A 217 -0.60 -14.01 10.18
CA LEU A 217 0.28 -14.09 9.02
C LEU A 217 0.95 -15.48 8.91
N GLU A 218 1.32 -16.12 10.02
CA GLU A 218 1.95 -17.46 10.02
C GLU A 218 0.96 -18.57 9.66
N CYS A 219 -0.30 -18.43 10.08
CA CYS A 219 -1.35 -19.40 9.77
C CYS A 219 -1.86 -19.30 8.33
N GLY A 220 -1.58 -18.21 7.63
CA GLY A 220 -1.93 -18.02 6.23
C GLY A 220 -1.03 -18.87 5.31
N VAL A 221 -1.59 -19.93 4.74
CA VAL A 221 -0.93 -20.67 3.65
C VAL A 221 -1.04 -19.81 2.39
N VAL A 222 0.09 -19.21 1.96
CA VAL A 222 0.21 -18.28 0.81
C VAL A 222 -0.33 -16.87 1.12
N LEU A 223 0.29 -15.84 0.51
CA LEU A 223 -0.12 -14.42 0.50
C LEU A 223 -1.53 -14.22 -0.09
N THR A 224 -2.53 -14.77 0.59
CA THR A 224 -3.94 -14.53 0.34
C THR A 224 -4.27 -13.06 0.60
N VAL A 225 -5.46 -12.64 0.17
CA VAL A 225 -6.00 -11.31 0.44
C VAL A 225 -5.88 -10.93 1.93
N SER A 226 -6.20 -11.87 2.83
CA SER A 226 -6.06 -11.66 4.28
C SER A 226 -4.61 -11.45 4.71
N GLY A 227 -3.65 -12.21 4.16
CA GLY A 227 -2.23 -12.04 4.44
C GLY A 227 -1.72 -10.65 4.03
N ALA A 228 -2.13 -10.16 2.86
CA ALA A 228 -1.81 -8.81 2.42
C ALA A 228 -2.38 -7.72 3.36
N LEU A 229 -3.60 -7.91 3.88
CA LEU A 229 -4.17 -6.99 4.86
C LEU A 229 -3.40 -7.00 6.18
N VAL A 230 -3.02 -8.17 6.69
CA VAL A 230 -2.18 -8.28 7.89
C VAL A 230 -0.87 -7.51 7.72
N VAL A 231 -0.20 -7.68 6.57
CA VAL A 231 1.05 -6.97 6.25
C VAL A 231 0.83 -5.45 6.30
N LYS A 232 -0.25 -4.94 5.68
CA LYS A 232 -0.55 -3.51 5.70
C LYS A 232 -0.94 -2.98 7.09
N TYR A 233 -1.69 -3.73 7.89
CA TYR A 233 -1.98 -3.33 9.27
C TYR A 233 -0.71 -3.30 10.12
N LEU A 234 0.18 -4.30 9.99
CA LEU A 234 1.48 -4.29 10.64
C LEU A 234 2.30 -3.06 10.21
N ALA A 235 2.34 -2.75 8.92
CA ALA A 235 3.02 -1.56 8.42
C ALA A 235 2.48 -0.28 9.07
N GLY A 236 1.16 -0.09 9.11
CA GLY A 236 0.52 1.06 9.73
C GLY A 236 0.75 1.16 11.23
N ILE A 237 0.78 0.02 11.94
CA ILE A 237 1.07 -0.03 13.37
C ILE A 237 2.52 0.37 13.67
N LEU A 238 3.47 -0.11 12.87
CA LEU A 238 4.89 0.18 13.05
C LEU A 238 5.28 1.63 12.70
N GLU A 239 4.41 2.39 12.03
CA GLU A 239 4.61 3.83 11.87
C GLU A 239 4.32 4.62 13.16
N MET A 240 3.68 4.01 14.16
CA MET A 240 3.35 4.68 15.42
C MET A 240 4.51 4.60 16.42
N PRO A 241 4.84 5.70 17.13
CA PRO A 241 5.90 5.70 18.14
C PRO A 241 5.66 4.69 19.28
N THR A 242 4.40 4.35 19.56
CA THR A 242 4.02 3.46 20.68
C THR A 242 4.63 2.07 20.61
N PHE A 243 4.92 1.56 19.41
CA PHE A 243 5.64 0.31 19.24
C PHE A 243 7.11 0.43 19.67
N TRP A 244 7.79 1.46 19.17
CA TRP A 244 9.22 1.65 19.36
C TRP A 244 9.59 2.07 20.78
N LEU A 245 8.68 2.76 21.46
CA LEU A 245 8.88 3.20 22.84
C LEU A 245 8.49 2.12 23.88
N GLY A 246 7.96 0.98 23.45
CA GLY A 246 7.59 -0.14 24.32
C GLY A 246 8.83 -0.91 24.82
N GLY A 247 8.88 -1.23 26.12
CA GLY A 247 10.07 -1.74 26.82
C GLY A 247 10.88 -2.87 26.15
N GLU A 248 12.18 -2.89 26.46
CA GLU A 248 13.28 -3.52 25.69
C GLU A 248 13.08 -5.01 25.33
N LEU A 249 12.79 -5.89 26.29
CA LEU A 249 12.94 -7.34 26.07
C LEU A 249 11.86 -7.96 25.16
N ALA A 250 10.59 -7.56 25.38
CA ALA A 250 9.47 -8.08 24.58
C ALA A 250 9.52 -7.50 23.15
N CYS A 251 10.00 -6.26 23.00
CA CYS A 251 10.25 -5.62 21.72
C CYS A 251 11.26 -6.42 20.88
N ILE A 252 12.37 -6.87 21.48
CA ILE A 252 13.39 -7.67 20.78
C ILE A 252 12.80 -8.94 20.13
N THR A 253 12.00 -9.71 20.87
CA THR A 253 11.46 -10.99 20.37
C THR A 253 10.45 -10.77 19.24
N ILE A 254 9.55 -9.81 19.41
CA ILE A 254 8.54 -9.48 18.39
C ILE A 254 9.22 -8.91 17.15
N PHE A 255 10.20 -8.02 17.33
CA PHE A 255 10.93 -7.42 16.22
C PHE A 255 11.71 -8.46 15.42
N LYS A 256 12.33 -9.44 16.09
CA LYS A 256 12.95 -10.58 15.43
C LYS A 256 11.97 -11.37 14.56
N LYS A 257 10.76 -11.64 15.08
CA LYS A 257 9.70 -12.32 14.30
C LYS A 257 9.25 -11.48 13.10
N LEU A 258 9.12 -10.15 13.26
CA LEU A 258 8.78 -9.24 12.17
C LEU A 258 9.83 -9.27 11.05
N LEU A 259 11.11 -9.18 11.40
CA LEU A 259 12.20 -9.24 10.42
C LEU A 259 12.24 -10.60 9.71
N GLY A 260 12.13 -11.70 10.44
CA GLY A 260 12.07 -13.04 9.86
C GLY A 260 10.89 -13.20 8.88
N ARG A 261 9.73 -12.64 9.21
CA ARG A 261 8.57 -12.64 8.30
C ARG A 261 8.78 -11.76 7.08
N LEU A 262 9.35 -10.57 7.25
CA LEU A 262 9.66 -9.68 6.13
C LEU A 262 10.66 -10.30 5.15
N ILE A 263 11.68 -10.99 5.64
CA ILE A 263 12.64 -11.74 4.82
C ILE A 263 11.91 -12.78 3.97
N LEU A 264 11.00 -13.57 4.56
CA LEU A 264 10.22 -14.56 3.81
C LEU A 264 9.34 -13.91 2.74
N LEU A 265 8.66 -12.81 3.06
CA LEU A 265 7.85 -12.06 2.10
C LEU A 265 8.68 -11.54 0.92
N MET A 266 9.90 -11.05 1.16
CA MET A 266 10.80 -10.60 0.10
C MET A 266 11.29 -11.75 -0.78
N LYS A 267 11.53 -12.93 -0.19
CA LYS A 267 11.88 -14.15 -0.92
C LYS A 267 10.70 -14.65 -1.76
N ASP A 268 9.48 -14.56 -1.25
CA ASP A 268 8.26 -14.88 -2.00
C ASP A 268 8.05 -13.94 -3.20
N LEU A 269 8.52 -12.69 -3.11
CA LEU A 269 8.58 -11.75 -4.24
C LEU A 269 9.70 -12.07 -5.26
N GLY A 270 10.57 -13.05 -4.97
CA GLY A 270 11.72 -13.40 -5.79
C GLY A 270 12.84 -12.36 -5.74
N ILE A 271 12.92 -11.53 -4.71
CA ILE A 271 14.00 -10.54 -4.56
C ILE A 271 15.35 -11.22 -4.37
N ASP A 272 15.36 -12.42 -3.80
CA ASP A 272 16.56 -13.22 -3.62
C ASP A 272 17.00 -14.00 -4.87
N SER A 273 16.17 -14.02 -5.91
CA SER A 273 16.42 -14.74 -7.17
C SER A 273 17.01 -13.84 -8.26
N GLU A 274 17.99 -14.36 -8.99
CA GLU A 274 18.51 -13.73 -10.22
C GLU A 274 17.51 -13.85 -11.38
N GLU A 275 16.68 -14.91 -11.38
CA GLU A 275 15.63 -15.09 -12.36
C GLU A 275 14.37 -14.37 -11.91
N SER A 276 13.78 -13.53 -12.79
CA SER A 276 12.49 -12.91 -12.51
C SER A 276 11.41 -13.99 -12.49
N LEU A 277 11.14 -14.55 -11.33
CA LEU A 277 10.00 -15.42 -11.05
C LEU A 277 8.71 -14.59 -10.94
N LEU A 278 8.50 -13.66 -11.86
CA LEU A 278 7.21 -13.02 -12.09
C LEU A 278 6.29 -14.07 -12.73
N GLY A 279 5.96 -15.10 -11.96
CA GLY A 279 4.84 -15.96 -12.25
C GLY A 279 3.56 -15.14 -12.30
N ASP A 280 2.49 -15.76 -12.75
CA ASP A 280 1.16 -15.15 -12.93
C ASP A 280 0.49 -14.65 -11.62
N THR A 281 1.19 -14.77 -10.48
CA THR A 281 0.73 -14.42 -9.13
C THR A 281 0.86 -12.92 -8.88
N ILE A 282 -0.24 -12.28 -8.47
CA ILE A 282 -0.23 -10.89 -8.04
C ILE A 282 0.05 -10.83 -6.54
N PHE A 283 1.08 -10.07 -6.18
CA PHE A 283 1.44 -9.77 -4.79
C PHE A 283 1.14 -8.30 -4.46
N ASP A 284 0.85 -8.03 -3.19
CA ASP A 284 0.73 -6.66 -2.67
C ASP A 284 2.10 -6.08 -2.35
N ASN A 285 2.89 -5.81 -3.40
CA ASN A 285 4.24 -5.24 -3.27
C ASN A 285 4.23 -3.95 -2.47
N GLU A 286 3.19 -3.12 -2.64
CA GLU A 286 2.98 -1.88 -1.89
C GLU A 286 2.85 -2.11 -0.38
N GLY A 287 2.19 -3.20 0.04
CA GLY A 287 2.08 -3.57 1.44
C GLY A 287 3.41 -4.02 2.02
N ILE A 288 4.17 -4.83 1.28
CA ILE A 288 5.49 -5.32 1.69
C ILE A 288 6.49 -4.15 1.77
N ASP A 289 6.47 -3.25 0.78
CA ASP A 289 7.29 -2.03 0.77
C ASP A 289 6.93 -1.12 1.94
N SER A 290 5.64 -0.95 2.23
CA SER A 290 5.22 -0.16 3.39
C SER A 290 5.70 -0.77 4.70
N LEU A 291 5.62 -2.10 4.86
CA LEU A 291 6.10 -2.80 6.05
C LEU A 291 7.61 -2.62 6.24
N ALA A 292 8.39 -2.85 5.18
CA ALA A 292 9.84 -2.64 5.19
C ALA A 292 10.20 -1.18 5.51
N CYS A 293 9.56 -0.23 4.84
CA CYS A 293 9.76 1.20 5.07
C CYS A 293 9.46 1.61 6.52
N SER A 294 8.37 1.11 7.12
CA SER A 294 8.03 1.38 8.53
C SER A 294 9.08 0.82 9.49
N ILE A 295 9.57 -0.39 9.23
CA ILE A 295 10.65 -1.01 10.03
C ILE A 295 11.94 -0.19 9.94
N LEU A 296 12.37 0.17 8.73
CA LEU A 296 13.60 0.93 8.50
C LEU A 296 13.52 2.32 9.14
N THR A 297 12.41 3.03 8.93
CA THR A 297 12.17 4.35 9.54
C THR A 297 12.15 4.27 11.06
N GLY A 298 11.52 3.22 11.59
CA GLY A 298 11.48 2.92 13.01
C GLY A 298 12.85 2.74 13.65
N VAL A 299 13.70 1.93 13.04
CA VAL A 299 15.07 1.69 13.50
C VAL A 299 15.89 2.97 13.51
N LEU A 300 15.80 3.81 12.46
CA LEU A 300 16.55 5.06 12.39
C LEU A 300 16.03 6.14 13.34
N GLY A 301 14.70 6.28 13.43
CA GLY A 301 14.08 7.40 14.11
C GLY A 301 13.83 7.17 15.60
N TRP A 302 13.64 5.93 16.02
CA TRP A 302 13.05 5.62 17.33
C TRP A 302 13.81 4.57 18.13
N SER A 303 14.82 3.91 17.55
CA SER A 303 15.67 3.01 18.32
C SER A 303 16.55 3.80 19.29
N THR A 304 16.32 3.62 20.59
CA THR A 304 17.11 4.25 21.66
C THR A 304 18.39 3.46 21.98
N VAL A 305 18.55 2.29 21.39
CA VAL A 305 19.63 1.35 21.66
C VAL A 305 20.51 1.23 20.43
N ASP A 306 21.83 1.07 20.61
CA ASP A 306 22.74 0.79 19.50
C ASP A 306 22.29 -0.49 18.77
N PRO A 307 21.82 -0.41 17.51
CA PRO A 307 21.33 -1.56 16.78
C PRO A 307 22.36 -2.69 16.71
N LYS A 308 23.66 -2.37 16.63
CA LYS A 308 24.74 -3.37 16.49
C LYS A 308 24.89 -4.27 17.70
N SER A 309 24.40 -3.84 18.87
CA SER A 309 24.40 -4.62 20.10
C SER A 309 23.24 -5.60 20.19
N GLN A 310 22.28 -5.54 19.26
CA GLN A 310 21.01 -6.24 19.37
C GLN A 310 21.01 -7.58 18.65
N THR A 311 20.34 -8.58 19.23
CA THR A 311 20.26 -9.94 18.69
C THR A 311 19.48 -10.04 17.38
N TRP A 312 18.67 -9.03 17.05
CA TRP A 312 17.93 -8.91 15.79
C TRP A 312 18.73 -8.20 14.68
N PHE A 313 19.90 -7.64 14.98
CA PHE A 313 20.68 -6.85 14.02
C PHE A 313 21.07 -7.64 12.77
N ARG A 314 21.38 -8.93 12.94
CA ARG A 314 21.70 -9.84 11.83
C ARG A 314 20.55 -9.93 10.83
N ASP A 315 19.33 -10.09 11.34
CA ASP A 315 18.12 -10.22 10.51
C ASP A 315 17.80 -8.88 9.82
N LEU A 316 18.04 -7.75 10.51
CA LEU A 316 17.93 -6.42 9.89
C LEU A 316 18.95 -6.24 8.74
N ALA A 317 20.19 -6.68 8.94
CA ALA A 317 21.21 -6.61 7.89
C ALA A 317 20.83 -7.47 6.67
N GLU A 318 20.24 -8.64 6.87
CA GLU A 318 19.69 -9.45 5.77
C GLU A 318 18.57 -8.71 5.03
N VAL A 319 17.62 -8.09 5.75
CA VAL A 319 16.56 -7.26 5.15
C VAL A 319 17.14 -6.14 4.30
N VAL A 320 18.09 -5.35 4.84
CA VAL A 320 18.73 -4.25 4.12
C VAL A 320 19.47 -4.76 2.88
N HIS A 321 20.15 -5.90 2.99
CA HIS A 321 20.84 -6.51 1.86
C HIS A 321 19.88 -6.95 0.75
N LEU A 322 18.74 -7.57 1.10
CA LEU A 322 17.69 -7.93 0.13
C LEU A 322 17.11 -6.67 -0.54
N ILE A 323 16.81 -5.63 0.23
CA ILE A 323 16.26 -4.37 -0.30
C ILE A 323 17.25 -3.67 -1.24
N ARG A 324 18.56 -3.78 -1.03
CA ARG A 324 19.58 -3.18 -1.92
C ARG A 324 19.78 -3.92 -3.25
N ARG A 325 19.10 -5.05 -3.47
CA ARG A 325 19.17 -5.76 -4.75
C ARG A 325 18.44 -4.99 -5.85
N PRO A 326 18.89 -5.05 -7.12
CA PRO A 326 18.27 -4.33 -8.23
C PRO A 326 16.76 -4.58 -8.39
N GLN A 327 16.31 -5.81 -8.14
CA GLN A 327 14.90 -6.20 -8.22
C GLN A 327 14.03 -5.35 -7.27
N ALA A 328 14.54 -5.07 -6.07
CA ALA A 328 13.80 -4.33 -5.05
C ALA A 328 13.65 -2.84 -5.36
N GLU A 329 14.49 -2.24 -6.22
CA GLU A 329 14.32 -0.84 -6.66
C GLU A 329 12.94 -0.60 -7.29
N THR A 330 12.47 -1.57 -8.08
CA THR A 330 11.17 -1.51 -8.76
C THR A 330 10.00 -2.01 -7.92
N LEU A 331 10.24 -2.98 -7.04
CA LEU A 331 9.18 -3.64 -6.26
C LEU A 331 8.94 -2.98 -4.90
N LEU A 332 10.00 -2.46 -4.28
CA LEU A 332 10.04 -1.91 -2.93
C LEU A 332 10.70 -0.52 -2.93
N THR A 333 10.27 0.35 -3.84
CA THR A 333 10.94 1.63 -4.14
C THR A 333 11.18 2.48 -2.89
N ARG A 334 10.20 2.62 -1.99
CA ARG A 334 10.36 3.47 -0.80
C ARG A 334 11.41 2.91 0.15
N SER A 335 11.40 1.60 0.35
CA SER A 335 12.36 0.91 1.20
C SER A 335 13.75 0.92 0.59
N TRP A 336 13.86 0.80 -0.74
CA TRP A 336 15.11 0.91 -1.48
C TRP A 336 15.76 2.28 -1.29
N ASP A 337 14.98 3.36 -1.43
CA ASP A 337 15.46 4.74 -1.22
C ASP A 337 16.01 4.93 0.19
N LEU A 338 15.32 4.40 1.21
CA LEU A 338 15.76 4.46 2.60
C LEU A 338 17.02 3.63 2.84
N ALA A 339 17.05 2.38 2.37
CA ALA A 339 18.14 1.45 2.62
C ALA A 339 19.44 1.84 1.91
N THR A 340 19.36 2.50 0.76
CA THR A 340 20.50 3.05 0.02
C THR A 340 20.88 4.47 0.46
N GLY A 341 20.09 5.08 1.34
CA GLY A 341 20.38 6.37 1.95
C GLY A 341 21.63 6.36 2.85
N PRO A 342 22.23 7.53 3.10
CA PRO A 342 23.48 7.67 3.87
C PRO A 342 23.36 7.13 5.29
N ASP A 343 22.20 7.29 5.93
CA ASP A 343 21.95 6.85 7.29
C ASP A 343 22.10 5.32 7.40
N PHE A 344 21.46 4.56 6.50
CA PHE A 344 21.56 3.10 6.48
C PHE A 344 22.90 2.58 5.95
N LEU A 345 23.56 3.30 5.02
CA LEU A 345 24.91 2.96 4.59
C LEU A 345 25.92 3.07 5.74
N SER A 346 25.76 4.05 6.64
CA SER A 346 26.60 4.17 7.82
C SER A 346 26.35 3.06 8.85
N LEU A 347 25.08 2.64 8.98
CA LEU A 347 24.67 1.61 9.93
C LEU A 347 25.09 0.21 9.46
N ILE A 348 24.80 -0.10 8.19
CA ILE A 348 25.07 -1.38 7.52
C ILE A 348 25.78 -1.06 6.18
N PRO A 349 27.12 -1.06 6.16
CA PRO A 349 27.89 -0.79 4.95
C PRO A 349 27.66 -1.86 3.87
N ASP A 350 27.91 -1.52 2.61
CA ASP A 350 27.95 -2.47 1.50
C ASP A 350 29.12 -3.43 1.68
N THR A 351 28.88 -4.45 2.50
CA THR A 351 29.77 -5.57 2.70
C THR A 351 29.11 -6.78 2.09
N GLU A 352 29.87 -7.58 1.34
CA GLU A 352 29.32 -8.82 0.79
C GLU A 352 28.70 -9.66 1.92
N PRO A 353 27.57 -10.33 1.68
CA PRO A 353 26.89 -11.17 2.68
C PRO A 353 27.83 -12.23 3.30
N SER A 354 28.82 -12.70 2.54
CA SER A 354 29.94 -13.55 2.97
C SER A 354 30.73 -12.95 4.15
N THR A 355 30.92 -11.63 4.15
CA THR A 355 31.64 -10.87 5.17
C THR A 355 30.77 -10.62 6.40
N LEU A 356 29.45 -10.46 6.22
CA LEU A 356 28.48 -10.33 7.31
C LEU A 356 28.43 -11.59 8.17
N VAL A 357 28.53 -12.79 7.59
CA VAL A 357 28.64 -14.07 8.34
C VAL A 357 29.91 -14.11 9.18
N ILE A 358 31.04 -13.67 8.63
CA ILE A 358 32.32 -13.62 9.36
C ILE A 358 32.26 -12.58 10.49
N LEU A 359 31.67 -11.41 10.25
CA LEU A 359 31.51 -10.36 11.26
C LEU A 359 30.55 -10.76 12.37
N THR A 360 29.45 -11.46 12.05
CA THR A 360 28.51 -11.94 13.07
C THR A 360 29.06 -13.10 13.89
N LEU A 361 29.80 -14.03 13.28
CA LEU A 361 30.52 -15.08 14.03
C LEU A 361 31.62 -14.50 14.93
N ALA A 362 32.31 -13.45 14.48
CA ALA A 362 33.30 -12.75 15.30
C ALA A 362 32.66 -11.96 16.45
N TRP A 363 31.41 -11.54 16.31
CA TRP A 363 30.66 -10.81 17.34
C TRP A 363 30.10 -11.74 18.41
N ASP A 364 29.51 -12.88 18.01
CA ASP A 364 29.01 -13.92 18.94
C ASP A 364 30.14 -14.51 19.82
N GLN A 365 31.41 -14.39 19.42
CA GLN A 365 32.55 -14.82 20.23
C GLN A 365 33.03 -13.77 21.26
N ARG A 366 32.52 -12.53 21.22
CA ARG A 366 32.93 -11.42 22.11
C ARG A 366 31.90 -11.04 23.16
N SER A 367 30.65 -11.47 22.99
CA SER A 367 29.56 -11.42 23.97
C SER A 367 29.49 -12.70 24.77
#